data_AF-A0A2V6Y2H6-F1
#
_entry.id   AF-A0A2V6Y2H6-F1
#
_cell.length_a   1.000
_cell.length_b   1.000
_cell.length_c   1.000
_cell.angle_alpha   90.00
_cell.angle_beta   90.00
_cell.angle_gamma   90.00
#
_symmetry.space_group_name_H-M   'P 1'
#
loop_
_entity.id
_entity.type
_entity.pdbx_description
1 polymer ?
#
loop_
_entity_poly.entity_id
_entity_poly.type
_entity_poly.pdbx_seq_one_letter_code
_entity_poly.pdbx_strand_id
1 'polypeptide(L)'
;MIDREKFPTAWKGCEISVVTERQRDGRWAVVAAINQTTPAHTRTIDLPVPSERFATQEEAQAYGLEQAQRWLEENMPKTEAA
;
A
#
# COMPACT_ATOMS: atom_id res chain seq x y z
N MET A 1 -17.28 1.94 6.64
CA MET A 1 -16.78 2.92 5.64
C MET A 1 -15.50 2.35 5.10
N ILE A 2 -15.37 2.24 3.77
CA ILE A 2 -14.17 1.73 3.10
C ILE A 2 -13.69 2.82 2.16
N ASP A 3 -12.41 3.16 2.26
CA ASP A 3 -11.75 4.10 1.38
C ASP A 3 -10.59 3.43 0.66
N ARG A 4 -10.33 3.84 -0.59
CA ARG A 4 -9.37 3.21 -1.49
C ARG A 4 -8.57 4.29 -2.19
N GLU A 5 -7.27 4.32 -1.95
CA GLU A 5 -6.39 5.30 -2.56
C GLU A 5 -5.19 4.62 -3.22
N LYS A 6 -4.67 5.27 -4.26
CA LYS A 6 -3.55 4.83 -5.07
C LYS A 6 -2.47 5.90 -5.03
N PHE A 7 -1.24 5.49 -4.77
CA PHE A 7 -0.13 6.39 -4.58
C PHE A 7 0.99 6.08 -5.58
N PRO A 8 1.50 7.11 -6.28
CA PRO A 8 2.64 6.93 -7.16
C PRO A 8 3.88 6.54 -6.35
N THR A 9 4.82 5.87 -7.01
CA THR A 9 6.09 5.47 -6.39
C THR A 9 7.27 5.90 -7.26
N ALA A 10 8.47 5.90 -6.68
CA ALA A 10 9.71 6.11 -7.45
C ALA A 10 10.10 4.91 -8.32
N TRP A 11 9.48 3.73 -8.13
CA TRP A 11 9.80 2.52 -8.87
C TRP A 11 8.98 2.49 -10.16
N LYS A 12 9.67 2.47 -11.31
CA LYS A 12 9.01 2.50 -12.62
C LYS A 12 7.97 1.38 -12.74
N GLY A 13 6.75 1.76 -13.10
CA GLY A 13 5.63 0.85 -13.28
C GLY A 13 5.02 0.34 -11.97
N CYS A 14 5.45 0.82 -10.80
CA CYS A 14 4.87 0.44 -9.51
C CYS A 14 3.97 1.56 -8.94
N GLU A 15 2.83 1.16 -8.41
CA GLU A 15 1.89 1.98 -7.65
C GLU A 15 1.56 1.26 -6.34
N ILE A 16 1.39 2.01 -5.25
CA ILE A 16 0.88 1.48 -3.98
C ILE A 16 -0.64 1.64 -3.97
N SER A 17 -1.38 0.58 -3.67
CA SER A 17 -2.80 0.68 -3.30
C SER A 17 -2.94 0.51 -1.79
N VAL A 18 -3.63 1.45 -1.16
CA VAL A 18 -4.00 1.38 0.26
C VAL A 18 -5.52 1.38 0.37
N VAL A 19 -6.02 0.45 1.17
CA VAL A 19 -7.44 0.36 1.53
C VAL A 19 -7.56 0.52 3.03
N THR A 20 -8.34 1.50 3.47
CA THR A 20 -8.69 1.66 4.89
C THR A 20 -10.15 1.31 5.11
N GLU A 21 -10.43 0.64 6.23
CA GLU A 21 -11.79 0.27 6.60
C GLU A 21 -12.07 0.57 8.07
N ARG A 22 -13.14 1.32 8.32
CA ARG A 22 -13.68 1.50 9.67
C ARG A 22 -14.43 0.24 10.11
N GLN A 23 -13.90 -0.38 11.16
CA GLN A 23 -14.39 -1.62 11.76
C GLN A 23 -15.57 -1.37 12.70
N ARG A 24 -16.19 -2.47 13.19
CA ARG A 24 -17.37 -2.41 14.08
C ARG A 24 -17.08 -1.75 15.43
N ASP A 25 -15.85 -1.82 15.91
CA ASP A 25 -15.39 -1.18 17.15
C ASP A 25 -15.07 0.32 16.97
N GLY A 26 -15.30 0.86 15.77
CA GLY A 26 -15.03 2.24 15.43
C GLY A 26 -13.59 2.55 15.06
N ARG A 27 -12.66 1.59 15.23
CA ARG A 27 -11.25 1.71 14.83
C ARG A 27 -11.05 1.41 13.35
N TRP A 28 -9.85 1.68 12.85
CA TRP A 28 -9.50 1.52 11.46
C TRP A 28 -8.56 0.34 11.24
N ALA A 29 -8.80 -0.40 10.16
CA ALA A 29 -7.90 -1.40 9.62
C ALA A 29 -7.32 -0.89 8.29
N VAL A 30 -6.15 -1.41 7.90
CA VAL A 30 -5.51 -1.10 6.63
C VAL A 30 -5.03 -2.37 5.94
N VAL A 31 -5.12 -2.36 4.61
CA VAL A 31 -4.46 -3.34 3.73
C VAL A 31 -3.71 -2.57 2.67
N ALA A 32 -2.47 -2.99 2.36
CA ALA A 32 -1.66 -2.38 1.32
C ALA A 32 -1.22 -3.44 0.30
N ALA A 33 -1.09 -3.02 -0.96
CA ALA A 33 -0.60 -3.86 -2.04
C ALA A 33 0.26 -3.03 -3.00
N ILE A 34 1.21 -3.69 -3.67
CA ILE A 34 1.97 -3.12 -4.77
C ILE A 34 1.37 -3.59 -6.09
N ASN A 35 1.01 -2.68 -6.98
CA ASN A 35 0.67 -2.99 -8.36
C ASN A 35 1.85 -2.69 -9.26
N GLN A 36 2.47 -3.72 -9.80
CA GLN A 36 3.52 -3.61 -10.80
C GLN A 36 2.95 -3.83 -12.20
N THR A 37 2.99 -2.81 -13.03
CA THR A 37 2.47 -2.82 -14.40
C THR A 37 3.60 -2.72 -15.42
N THR A 38 3.55 -3.61 -16.39
CA THR A 38 4.33 -3.60 -17.63
C THR A 38 3.38 -3.32 -18.80
N PRO A 39 3.88 -3.07 -20.03
CA PRO A 39 2.99 -2.88 -21.18
C PRO A 39 2.04 -4.05 -21.46
N ALA A 40 2.40 -5.28 -21.06
CA ALA A 40 1.63 -6.48 -21.34
C ALA A 40 0.78 -6.96 -20.15
N HIS A 41 1.23 -6.72 -18.92
CA HIS A 41 0.66 -7.35 -17.73
C HIS A 41 0.75 -6.47 -16.49
N THR A 42 -0.21 -6.65 -15.58
CA THR A 42 -0.17 -6.14 -14.21
C THR A 42 -0.08 -7.31 -13.24
N ARG A 43 0.85 -7.22 -12.30
CA ARG A 43 0.98 -8.10 -11.14
C ARG A 43 0.64 -7.31 -9.88
N THR A 44 -0.22 -7.87 -9.04
CA THR A 44 -0.49 -7.35 -7.70
C THR A 44 0.26 -8.17 -6.67
N ILE A 45 0.85 -7.50 -5.69
CA ILE A 45 1.61 -8.09 -4.58
C ILE A 45 0.91 -7.64 -3.31
N ASP A 46 0.16 -8.56 -2.70
CA ASP A 46 -0.49 -8.30 -1.41
C ASP A 46 0.55 -8.30 -0.29
N LEU A 47 0.49 -7.30 0.57
CA LEU A 47 1.36 -7.21 1.74
C LEU A 47 0.69 -7.83 2.97
N PRO A 48 1.48 -8.28 3.97
CA PRO A 48 0.92 -8.83 5.21
C PRO A 48 -0.05 -7.86 5.87
N VAL A 49 -1.24 -8.33 6.25
CA VAL A 49 -2.24 -7.51 6.93
C VAL A 49 -1.83 -7.32 8.39
N PRO A 50 -1.66 -6.08 8.90
CA PRO A 50 -1.32 -5.87 10.29
C PRO A 50 -2.49 -6.24 11.21
N SER A 51 -2.17 -6.79 12.39
CA SER A 51 -3.15 -6.99 13.46
C SER A 51 -3.53 -5.70 14.19
N GLU A 52 -2.74 -4.63 13.99
CA GLU A 52 -2.97 -3.30 14.54
C GLU A 52 -4.35 -2.76 14.14
N ARG A 53 -4.93 -1.93 15.02
CA ARG A 53 -6.16 -1.20 14.78
C ARG A 53 -5.93 0.26 15.15
N PHE A 54 -6.11 1.16 14.20
CA PHE A 54 -5.75 2.58 14.30
C PHE A 54 -6.93 3.43 14.80
N ALA A 55 -6.63 4.56 15.44
CA ALA A 55 -7.68 5.43 15.96
C ALA A 55 -8.35 6.24 14.84
N THR A 56 -7.57 6.63 13.82
CA THR A 56 -8.04 7.43 12.68
C THR A 56 -7.79 6.73 11.34
N GLN A 57 -8.48 7.21 10.30
CA GLN A 57 -8.26 6.73 8.93
C GLN A 57 -6.87 7.11 8.44
N GLU A 58 -6.43 8.32 8.78
CA GLU A 58 -5.15 8.91 8.38
C GLU A 58 -3.98 8.12 8.95
N GLU A 59 -4.06 7.69 10.21
CA GLU A 59 -3.06 6.81 10.85
C GLU A 59 -2.98 5.46 10.13
N ALA A 60 -4.13 4.85 9.83
CA ALA A 60 -4.19 3.58 9.13
C ALA A 60 -3.57 3.70 7.72
N GLN A 61 -3.90 4.77 6.99
CA GLN A 61 -3.36 5.04 5.66
C GLN A 61 -1.84 5.27 5.70
N ALA A 62 -1.36 6.09 6.63
CA ALA A 62 0.06 6.35 6.80
C ALA A 62 0.85 5.06 7.09
N TYR A 63 0.31 4.18 7.93
CA TYR A 63 0.91 2.87 8.19
C TYR A 63 0.99 2.00 6.93
N GLY A 64 -0.11 1.91 6.17
CA GLY A 64 -0.14 1.12 4.93
C GLY A 64 0.85 1.63 3.88
N LEU A 65 0.99 2.96 3.78
CA LEU A 65 1.98 3.61 2.92
C LEU A 65 3.41 3.29 3.34
N GLU A 66 3.72 3.43 4.63
CA GLU A 66 5.05 3.16 5.16
C GLU A 66 5.44 1.68 4.95
N GLN A 67 4.52 0.76 5.25
CA GLN A 67 4.73 -0.68 5.04
C GLN A 67 5.05 -0.99 3.58
N ALA A 68 4.29 -0.41 2.64
CA ALA A 68 4.46 -0.64 1.22
C ALA A 68 5.75 -0.03 0.67
N GLN A 69 6.12 1.17 1.12
CA GLN A 69 7.38 1.80 0.77
C GLN A 69 8.57 0.96 1.25
N ARG A 70 8.55 0.51 2.51
CA ARG A 70 9.60 -0.35 3.07
C ARG A 70 9.74 -1.65 2.27
N TRP A 71 8.62 -2.27 1.91
CA TRP A 71 8.64 -3.48 1.08
C TRP A 71 9.29 -3.22 -0.28
N LEU A 72 8.95 -2.12 -0.97
CA LEU A 72 9.58 -1.75 -2.24
C LEU A 72 11.09 -1.54 -2.10
N GLU A 73 11.53 -0.89 -1.02
CA GLU A 73 12.95 -0.68 -0.75
C GLU A 73 13.73 -1.96 -0.54
N GLU A 74 13.15 -2.94 0.16
CA GLU A 74 13.78 -4.21 0.48
C GLU A 74 13.73 -5.22 -0.68
N ASN A 75 12.70 -5.15 -1.53
CA ASN A 75 12.39 -6.23 -2.48
C ASN A 75 12.48 -5.84 -3.95
N MET A 76 12.54 -4.54 -4.28
CA MET A 76 12.55 -4.09 -5.67
C MET A 76 13.83 -3.30 -5.99
N PRO A 77 14.46 -3.58 -7.14
CA PRO A 77 15.59 -2.78 -7.57
C PRO A 77 15.12 -1.34 -7.78
N LYS A 78 15.84 -0.38 -7.17
CA LYS A 78 15.71 1.04 -7.54
C LYS A 78 16.31 1.18 -8.92
N THR A 79 15.51 0.99 -9.97
CA THR A 79 15.96 1.30 -11.32
C THR A 79 16.15 2.82 -11.34
N GLU A 80 17.39 3.30 -11.34
CA GLU A 80 17.67 4.71 -11.60
C GLU A 80 16.93 5.10 -12.88
N ALA A 81 16.23 6.23 -12.83
CA ALA A 81 15.68 6.83 -14.04
C ALA A 81 16.87 7.08 -14.98
N ALA A 82 16.93 6.32 -16.07
CA ALA A 82 17.91 6.50 -17.14
C ALA A 82 17.79 7.90 -17.77
#